data_AF-A0A2G8S200-F1
#
_entry.id   AF-A0A2G8S200-F1
#
_cell.length_a   1.000
_cell.length_b   1.000
_cell.length_c   1.000
_cell.angle_alpha   90.00
_cell.angle_beta   90.00
_cell.angle_gamma   90.00
#
_symmetry.space_group_name_H-M   'P 1'
#
loop_
_entity.id
_entity.type
_entity.pdbx_description
1 polymer ?
#
loop_
_entity_poly.entity_id
_entity_poly.type
_entity_poly.pdbx_seq_one_letter_code
_entity_poly.pdbx_strand_id
1 'polypeptide(L)'
;MSVYDPSTIKFLADSLGLAYCLVASGVFYIYDILLTLDVEVEFFWKDPLTGAAALFFANQYLALASLVLNLFELLPLRTDKR
;
A
#
# COMPACT_ATOMS: atom_id res chain seq x y z
N MET A 1 -32.26 18.34 -14.01
CA MET A 1 -31.09 19.23 -13.88
C MET A 1 -30.24 18.66 -12.77
N SER A 2 -29.00 18.22 -13.05
CA SER A 2 -28.15 17.58 -12.03
C SER A 2 -27.93 18.53 -10.86
N VAL A 3 -28.21 18.07 -9.64
CA VAL A 3 -28.05 18.82 -8.38
C VAL A 3 -26.56 19.13 -8.09
N TYR A 4 -25.64 18.49 -8.81
CA TYR A 4 -24.20 18.55 -8.57
C TYR A 4 -23.49 19.61 -9.41
N ASP A 5 -22.69 20.44 -8.74
CA ASP A 5 -21.80 21.42 -9.36
C ASP A 5 -20.67 20.69 -10.13
N PRO A 6 -20.26 21.19 -11.32
CA PRO A 6 -19.18 20.61 -12.11
C PRO A 6 -17.86 20.41 -11.34
N SER A 7 -17.56 21.28 -10.37
CA SER A 7 -16.37 21.18 -9.53
C SER A 7 -16.39 19.96 -8.62
N THR A 8 -17.55 19.59 -8.08
CA THR A 8 -17.71 18.44 -7.18
C THR A 8 -17.48 17.13 -7.93
N ILE A 9 -17.98 17.03 -9.17
CA ILE A 9 -17.77 15.84 -10.01
C ILE A 9 -16.28 15.66 -10.32
N LYS A 10 -15.57 16.75 -10.62
CA LYS A 10 -14.13 16.73 -10.88
C LYS A 10 -13.33 16.28 -9.66
N PHE A 11 -13.65 16.85 -8.49
CA PHE A 11 -13.04 16.46 -7.23
C PHE A 11 -13.23 14.97 -6.93
N LEU A 12 -14.44 14.45 -7.11
CA LEU A 12 -14.74 13.03 -6.91
C LEU A 12 -13.96 12.14 -7.88
N ALA A 13 -13.90 12.50 -9.17
CA ALA A 13 -13.14 11.77 -10.17
C ALA A 13 -11.64 11.73 -9.85
N ASP A 14 -11.06 12.86 -9.45
CA ASP A 14 -9.67 12.94 -9.03
C ASP A 14 -9.41 12.10 -7.78
N SER A 15 -10.32 12.15 -6.78
CA SER A 15 -10.19 11.36 -5.56
C SER A 15 -10.24 9.84 -5.82
N LEU A 16 -11.10 9.41 -6.74
CA LEU A 16 -11.18 8.01 -7.17
C LEU A 16 -9.91 7.60 -7.91
N GLY A 17 -9.40 8.46 -8.80
CA GLY A 17 -8.16 8.21 -9.52
C GLY A 17 -6.97 7.99 -8.57
N LEU A 18 -6.85 8.84 -7.54
CA LEU A 18 -5.82 8.70 -6.51
C LEU A 18 -5.97 7.40 -5.71
N ALA A 19 -7.20 7.03 -5.35
CA ALA A 19 -7.48 5.79 -4.63
C ALA A 19 -7.03 4.55 -5.43
N TYR A 20 -7.38 4.46 -6.72
CA TYR A 20 -6.95 3.34 -7.57
C TYR A 20 -5.43 3.30 -7.76
N CYS A 21 -4.79 4.46 -7.98
CA CYS A 21 -3.34 4.55 -8.09
C CYS A 21 -2.63 4.08 -6.81
N LEU A 22 -3.15 4.44 -5.63
CA LEU A 22 -2.57 4.04 -4.36
C LEU A 22 -2.66 2.52 -4.14
N VAL A 23 -3.81 1.91 -4.48
CA VAL A 23 -3.96 0.45 -4.45
C VAL A 23 -3.02 -0.23 -5.43
N ALA A 24 -2.96 0.24 -6.68
CA ALA A 24 -2.11 -0.34 -7.70
C ALA A 24 -0.63 -0.28 -7.30
N SER A 25 -0.16 0.90 -6.87
CA SER A 25 1.19 1.11 -6.35
C SER A 25 1.49 0.18 -5.17
N GLY A 26 0.54 0.05 -4.25
CA GLY A 26 0.68 -0.84 -3.10
C GLY A 26 0.78 -2.32 -3.44
N VAL A 27 0.00 -2.80 -4.40
CA VAL A 27 0.10 -4.18 -4.89
C VAL A 27 1.47 -4.43 -5.53
N PHE A 28 1.97 -3.49 -6.35
CA PHE A 28 3.32 -3.60 -6.92
C PHE A 28 4.39 -3.63 -5.83
N TYR A 29 4.31 -2.74 -4.85
CA TYR A 29 5.26 -2.68 -3.74
C TYR A 29 5.29 -3.97 -2.92
N ILE A 30 4.12 -4.53 -2.60
CA ILE A 30 4.02 -5.81 -1.88
C ILE A 30 4.61 -6.95 -2.72
N TYR A 31 4.32 -6.98 -4.03
CA TYR A 31 4.83 -8.01 -4.93
C TYR A 31 6.36 -7.98 -5.01
N ASP A 32 6.96 -6.80 -5.11
CA ASP A 32 8.42 -6.64 -5.17
C ASP A 32 9.09 -7.18 -3.90
N ILE A 33 8.51 -6.89 -2.72
CA ILE A 33 9.00 -7.39 -1.44
C ILE A 33 8.87 -8.91 -1.32
N LEU A 34 7.77 -9.50 -1.80
CA LEU A 34 7.61 -10.95 -1.84
C LEU A 34 8.65 -11.62 -2.74
N LEU A 35 9.07 -10.94 -3.80
CA LEU A 35 10.04 -11.44 -4.76
C LEU A 35 11.47 -11.38 -4.20
N THR A 36 11.80 -10.37 -3.41
CA THR A 36 13.11 -10.26 -2.72
C THR A 36 13.18 -11.04 -1.41
N LEU A 37 12.03 -11.42 -0.83
CA LEU A 37 11.92 -12.08 0.46
C LEU A 37 12.71 -13.40 0.56
N ASP A 38 12.74 -14.21 -0.50
CA ASP A 38 13.46 -15.49 -0.52
C ASP A 38 14.97 -15.26 -0.30
N VAL A 39 15.51 -14.26 -1.00
CA VAL A 39 16.91 -13.83 -0.89
C VAL A 39 17.16 -13.15 0.47
N GLU A 40 16.23 -12.32 0.95
CA GLU A 40 16.34 -11.68 2.26
C GLU A 40 16.41 -12.71 3.38
N VAL A 41 15.59 -13.77 3.33
CA VAL A 41 15.59 -14.83 4.33
C VAL A 41 16.88 -15.65 4.26
N GLU A 42 17.38 -15.94 3.06
CA GLU A 42 18.60 -16.74 2.92
C GLU A 42 19.86 -16.00 3.42
N PHE A 43 19.98 -14.71 3.15
CA PHE A 43 21.19 -13.93 3.47
C PHE A 43 21.11 -13.13 4.78
N PHE A 44 19.93 -12.66 5.19
CA PHE A 44 19.80 -11.81 6.37
C PHE A 44 19.21 -12.52 7.59
N TRP A 45 18.36 -13.55 7.41
CA TRP A 45 17.73 -14.24 8.54
C TRP A 45 18.57 -15.40 9.07
N LYS A 46 19.42 -15.98 8.22
CA LYS A 46 20.34 -17.07 8.62
C LYS A 46 21.63 -16.56 9.27
N ASP A 47 22.07 -15.37 8.90
CA ASP A 47 23.27 -14.72 9.43
C ASP A 47 22.94 -13.81 10.64
N PRO A 48 23.92 -13.47 11.50
CA PRO A 48 23.67 -12.63 12.66
C PRO A 48 23.13 -11.26 12.23
N LEU A 49 21.91 -10.95 12.70
CA LEU A 49 21.23 -9.67 12.45
C LEU A 49 22.14 -8.49 12.79
N THR A 50 22.67 -7.83 11.77
CA THR A 50 23.41 -6.59 11.93
C THR A 50 22.44 -5.45 12.21
N GLY A 51 22.88 -4.42 12.94
CA GLY A 51 22.03 -3.25 13.23
C GLY A 51 21.50 -2.56 11.97
N ALA A 52 22.27 -2.56 10.88
CA ALA A 52 21.85 -2.04 9.58
C ALA A 52 20.74 -2.89 8.94
N ALA A 53 20.82 -4.23 9.05
CA ALA A 53 19.77 -5.13 8.57
C ALA A 53 18.47 -4.93 9.37
N ALA A 54 18.55 -4.82 10.69
CA ALA A 54 17.37 -4.57 11.53
C ALA A 54 16.68 -3.23 11.19
N LEU A 55 17.47 -2.19 10.88
CA LEU A 55 16.95 -0.88 10.50
C LEU A 55 16.32 -0.90 9.10
N PHE A 56 16.90 -1.69 8.18
CA PHE A 56 16.34 -1.96 6.86
C PHE A 56 14.99 -2.70 6.95
N PHE A 57 14.93 -3.77 7.75
CA PHE A 57 13.68 -4.49 8.05
C PHE A 57 12.63 -3.58 8.69
N ALA A 58 13.01 -2.80 9.70
CA ALA A 58 12.08 -1.87 10.33
C ALA A 58 11.52 -0.87 9.31
N ASN A 59 12.36 -0.26 8.48
CA ASN A 59 11.91 0.74 7.53
C ASN A 59 11.00 0.16 6.42
N GLN A 60 11.39 -0.97 5.83
CA GLN A 60 10.65 -1.61 4.73
C GLN A 60 9.33 -2.22 5.21
N TYR A 61 9.33 -2.90 6.35
CA TYR A 61 8.15 -3.60 6.84
C TYR A 61 7.20 -2.69 7.61
N LEU A 62 7.68 -1.59 8.24
CA LEU A 62 6.79 -0.54 8.76
C LEU A 62 6.11 0.23 7.62
N ALA A 63 6.81 0.51 6.53
CA ALA A 63 6.22 1.10 5.33
C ALA A 63 5.15 0.17 4.72
N LEU A 64 5.44 -1.13 4.64
CA LEU A 64 4.49 -2.16 4.21
C LEU A 64 3.27 -2.21 5.14
N ALA A 65 3.48 -2.20 6.45
CA ALA A 65 2.40 -2.17 7.44
C ALA A 65 1.52 -0.92 7.29
N SER A 66 2.12 0.26 7.12
CA SER A 66 1.39 1.50 6.86
C SER A 66 0.55 1.40 5.58
N LEU A 67 1.13 0.86 4.51
CA LEU A 67 0.44 0.66 3.24
C LEU A 67 -0.74 -0.30 3.36
N VAL A 68 -0.57 -1.41 4.09
CA VAL A 68 -1.63 -2.38 4.38
C VAL A 68 -2.75 -1.75 5.20
N LEU A 69 -2.43 -0.95 6.23
CA LEU A 69 -3.44 -0.23 7.02
C LEU A 69 -4.22 0.76 6.14
N ASN A 70 -3.54 1.54 5.29
CA ASN A 70 -4.19 2.43 4.32
C ASN A 70 -5.10 1.65 3.36
N LEU A 71 -4.69 0.47 2.91
CA LEU A 71 -5.49 -0.40 2.06
C LEU A 71 -6.74 -0.91 2.80
N PHE A 72 -6.61 -1.31 4.06
CA PHE A 72 -7.72 -1.72 4.92
C PHE A 72 -8.70 -0.57 5.20
N GLU A 73 -8.23 0.67 5.33
CA GLU A 73 -9.07 1.86 5.45
C GLU A 73 -9.77 2.24 4.14
N LEU A 74 -9.17 1.92 3.00
CA LEU A 74 -9.78 2.13 1.68
C LEU A 74 -10.81 1.04 1.33
N LEU A 75 -10.62 -0.19 1.79
CA LEU A 75 -11.52 -1.34 1.59
C LEU A 75 -12.99 -1.13 2.03
N PRO A 76 -13.34 -0.43 3.13
CA PRO A 76 -14.74 -0.15 3.47
C PRO A 76 -15.49 0.68 2.42
N LEU A 77 -14.80 1.28 1.43
CA LEU A 77 -15.45 1.95 0.30
C LEU A 77 -16.12 1.01 -0.71
N ARG A 78 -15.98 -0.33 -0.57
CA ARG A 78 -16.60 -1.32 -1.47
C ARG A 78 -17.47 -2.37 -0.77
N THR A 79 -18.01 -2.06 0.41
CA THR A 79 -19.19 -2.77 0.93
C THR A 79 -20.41 -1.85 0.87
N ASP A 80 -20.75 -1.44 -0.35
CA ASP A 80 -22.13 -1.04 -0.61
C ASP A 80 -22.98 -2.30 -0.43
N LYS A 81 -23.69 -2.36 0.70
CA LYS A 81 -24.76 -3.33 0.91
C LYS A 81 -25.87 -2.97 -0.09
N ARG A 82 -25.90 -3.76 -1.18
CA ARG A 82 -27.05 -4.16 -2.00
C ARG A 82 -28.37 -3.43 -1.78
#